data_AF-A0A0T5P2U8-F1
#
_entry.id   AF-A0A0T5P2U8-F1
#
_cell.length_a   1.000
_cell.length_b   1.000
_cell.length_c   1.000
_cell.angle_alpha   90.00
_cell.angle_beta   90.00
_cell.angle_gamma   90.00
#
_symmetry.space_group_name_H-M   'P 1'
#
loop_
_entity.id
_entity.type
_entity.pdbx_description
1 polymer ?
#
loop_
_entity_poly.entity_id
_entity_poly.type
_entity_poly.pdbx_seq_one_letter_code
_entity_poly.pdbx_strand_id
1 'polypeptide(L)'
;MPQLRLLLVTQENDAAGANAAIALEQARLAFDHHVAEIGALPKLDSYAAVLLAIEYLPSTELERLAAFVRAGGGLVSAFRIPAEGWWDLFGIAPPRGGAEDIYSEHHSEGLVFRGSLFPSFAGIDLSTGYALSHSALDIHPLPEAEIVARTGVGRPLAWRVRRGEGRVLYWNSHMLSRKQWRGLIVESITAVMAVSAVPRANVAVFQADDFPAPLGVPSERRRWWPDPGPLPRDFYAARWFPDVLALSRRSGFPMTCFAVFCYTWKGEDIVPPVTDNTRKDCFAAFRAERGEVGLHGLNHQPLMSSVWGDRKRMADGLHKAMGLWQEQELGPPPTSYVPANNEYDSDGVAALVEAVPSINAICGSYLLPDVGTGGAREYGPEPYNKKLFALPRATWGYGGAIGVLATAVSQVAATGVWSHFLHPDDLEDKPLPGELGIGRRNRSGQSWRGMRHDLSRYLSEMRRRHPWLRGCTTSEGAARLKAHLSSEWRTDIGEKSVTVTGPVGGTIELRINGEPVSGFGAIRGAKTLHADEGPGFRRRVIELEEMVAEIELRQMERVS
;
A
#
# COMPACT_ATOMS: atom_id res chain seq x y z
N MET A 1 -26.73 14.18 -13.98
CA MET A 1 -25.69 13.15 -14.22
C MET A 1 -25.81 12.13 -13.11
N PRO A 2 -25.89 10.81 -13.40
CA PRO A 2 -25.86 9.80 -12.36
C PRO A 2 -24.53 9.84 -11.61
N GLN A 3 -24.58 9.64 -10.29
CA GLN A 3 -23.39 9.46 -9.46
C GLN A 3 -22.70 8.15 -9.88
N LEU A 4 -21.37 8.16 -10.06
CA LEU A 4 -20.60 6.94 -10.23
C LEU A 4 -20.75 6.09 -8.97
N ARG A 5 -21.28 4.87 -9.14
CA ARG A 5 -21.51 3.92 -8.06
C ARG A 5 -21.19 2.51 -8.51
N LEU A 6 -20.71 1.69 -7.58
CA LEU A 6 -20.41 0.28 -7.78
C LEU A 6 -21.40 -0.60 -7.03
N LEU A 7 -21.55 -1.85 -7.45
CA LEU A 7 -22.19 -2.90 -6.65
C LEU A 7 -21.12 -3.90 -6.21
N LEU A 8 -20.88 -4.01 -4.91
CA LEU A 8 -20.08 -5.08 -4.34
C LEU A 8 -21.01 -6.25 -4.00
N VAL A 9 -20.75 -7.41 -4.59
CA VAL A 9 -21.44 -8.66 -4.27
C VAL A 9 -20.51 -9.55 -3.47
N THR A 10 -20.94 -9.98 -2.28
CA THR A 10 -20.20 -10.89 -1.41
C THR A 10 -21.03 -12.12 -1.04
N GLN A 11 -20.39 -13.06 -0.35
CA GLN A 11 -21.05 -14.18 0.34
C GLN A 11 -21.20 -13.87 1.84
N GLU A 12 -22.07 -14.60 2.52
CA GLU A 12 -22.29 -14.44 3.96
C GLU A 12 -21.02 -14.81 4.76
N ASN A 13 -20.65 -13.99 5.74
CA ASN A 13 -19.48 -14.20 6.62
C ASN A 13 -18.14 -14.40 5.90
N ASP A 14 -18.00 -13.84 4.69
CA ASP A 14 -16.78 -13.98 3.90
C ASP A 14 -15.75 -12.87 4.19
N ALA A 15 -14.58 -13.28 4.70
CA ALA A 15 -13.44 -12.40 4.94
C ALA A 15 -12.89 -11.78 3.64
N ALA A 16 -13.03 -12.47 2.50
CA ALA A 16 -12.57 -11.97 1.21
C ALA A 16 -13.48 -10.83 0.70
N GLY A 17 -14.79 -10.97 0.85
CA GLY A 17 -15.78 -9.91 0.67
C GLY A 17 -15.53 -8.70 1.56
N ALA A 18 -15.25 -8.92 2.86
CA ALA A 18 -14.88 -7.83 3.76
C ALA A 18 -13.58 -7.12 3.33
N ASN A 19 -12.59 -7.87 2.86
CA ASN A 19 -11.35 -7.31 2.31
C ASN A 19 -11.59 -6.43 1.07
N ALA A 20 -12.52 -6.85 0.19
CA ALA A 20 -12.94 -6.08 -0.98
C ALA A 20 -13.69 -4.80 -0.58
N ALA A 21 -14.59 -4.86 0.39
CA ALA A 21 -15.29 -3.68 0.93
C ALA A 21 -14.29 -2.65 1.45
N ILE A 22 -13.32 -3.07 2.29
CA ILE A 22 -12.29 -2.17 2.80
C ILE A 22 -11.45 -1.56 1.66
N ALA A 23 -11.17 -2.31 0.58
CA ALA A 23 -10.47 -1.78 -0.59
C ALA A 23 -11.24 -0.62 -1.24
N LEU A 24 -12.56 -0.76 -1.40
CA LEU A 24 -13.42 0.29 -1.98
C LEU A 24 -13.57 1.49 -1.04
N GLU A 25 -13.74 1.24 0.27
CA GLU A 25 -13.85 2.29 1.29
C GLU A 25 -12.58 3.14 1.38
N GLN A 26 -11.41 2.50 1.40
CA GLN A 26 -10.12 3.17 1.47
C GLN A 26 -9.77 3.89 0.15
N ALA A 27 -10.32 3.42 -0.98
CA ALA A 27 -10.23 4.10 -2.28
C ALA A 27 -11.27 5.23 -2.44
N ARG A 28 -12.16 5.42 -1.46
CA ARG A 28 -13.27 6.41 -1.48
C ARG A 28 -14.19 6.24 -2.70
N LEU A 29 -14.41 5.01 -3.12
CA LEU A 29 -15.37 4.67 -4.17
C LEU A 29 -16.75 4.47 -3.55
N ALA A 30 -17.79 5.08 -4.13
CA ALA A 30 -19.16 4.86 -3.69
C ALA A 30 -19.64 3.48 -4.16
N PHE A 31 -20.14 2.66 -3.24
CA PHE A 31 -20.68 1.35 -3.57
C PHE A 31 -21.89 0.99 -2.70
N ASP A 32 -22.79 0.22 -3.27
CA ASP A 32 -23.79 -0.52 -2.51
C ASP A 32 -23.27 -1.96 -2.29
N HIS A 33 -23.66 -2.57 -1.17
CA HIS A 33 -23.24 -3.92 -0.81
C HIS A 33 -24.44 -4.87 -0.86
N HIS A 34 -24.29 -5.98 -1.58
CA HIS A 34 -25.26 -7.06 -1.66
C HIS A 34 -24.62 -8.38 -1.24
N VAL A 35 -25.31 -9.15 -0.41
CA VAL A 35 -24.93 -10.52 -0.05
C VAL A 35 -25.75 -11.45 -0.94
N ALA A 36 -25.06 -12.26 -1.76
CA ALA A 36 -25.67 -13.05 -2.82
C ALA A 36 -26.78 -14.01 -2.31
N GLU A 37 -26.66 -14.48 -1.08
CA GLU A 37 -27.58 -15.40 -0.43
C GLU A 37 -28.87 -14.74 0.09
N ILE A 38 -28.91 -13.41 0.22
CA ILE A 38 -30.05 -12.67 0.79
C ILE A 38 -31.16 -12.39 -0.26
N GLY A 39 -30.89 -12.64 -1.54
CA GLY A 39 -31.89 -12.56 -2.61
C GLY A 39 -31.30 -12.20 -3.96
N ALA A 40 -32.19 -11.95 -4.93
CA ALA A 40 -31.80 -11.54 -6.28
C ALA A 40 -31.04 -10.21 -6.28
N LEU A 41 -30.16 -10.04 -7.28
CA LEU A 41 -29.41 -8.79 -7.42
C LEU A 41 -30.36 -7.58 -7.64
N PRO A 42 -30.00 -6.39 -7.14
CA PRO A 42 -30.75 -5.18 -7.41
C PRO A 42 -30.77 -4.85 -8.91
N LYS A 43 -31.53 -3.81 -9.29
CA LYS A 43 -31.49 -3.29 -10.66
C LYS A 43 -30.10 -2.72 -10.94
N LEU A 44 -29.48 -3.13 -12.06
CA LEU A 44 -28.06 -2.86 -12.31
C LEU A 44 -27.76 -1.59 -13.10
N ASP A 45 -28.78 -0.93 -13.66
CA ASP A 45 -28.65 0.23 -14.56
C ASP A 45 -28.09 1.50 -13.88
N SER A 46 -28.08 1.55 -12.55
CA SER A 46 -27.48 2.64 -11.76
C SER A 46 -25.99 2.46 -11.46
N TYR A 47 -25.40 1.30 -11.76
CA TYR A 47 -24.01 1.00 -11.41
C TYR A 47 -23.08 1.10 -12.62
N ALA A 48 -21.90 1.67 -12.41
CA ALA A 48 -20.83 1.70 -13.42
C ALA A 48 -20.13 0.34 -13.55
N ALA A 49 -20.03 -0.40 -12.45
CA ALA A 49 -19.50 -1.75 -12.44
C ALA A 49 -20.00 -2.58 -11.25
N VAL A 50 -19.96 -3.90 -11.44
CA VAL A 50 -20.22 -4.92 -10.41
C VAL A 50 -18.90 -5.61 -10.06
N LEU A 51 -18.58 -5.68 -8.77
CA LEU A 51 -17.45 -6.45 -8.23
C LEU A 51 -17.99 -7.70 -7.53
N LEU A 52 -17.69 -8.87 -8.11
CA LEU A 52 -17.98 -10.17 -7.53
C LEU A 52 -16.80 -10.59 -6.64
N ALA A 53 -17.00 -10.50 -5.33
CA ALA A 53 -16.11 -11.01 -4.30
C ALA A 53 -16.76 -12.26 -3.67
N ILE A 54 -17.01 -13.26 -4.51
CA ILE A 54 -17.71 -14.51 -4.20
C ILE A 54 -17.03 -15.67 -4.92
N GLU A 55 -17.19 -16.90 -4.42
CA GLU A 55 -16.73 -18.11 -5.12
C GLU A 55 -17.87 -18.82 -5.88
N TYR A 56 -19.12 -18.47 -5.58
CA TYR A 56 -20.30 -19.02 -6.24
C TYR A 56 -21.34 -17.93 -6.47
N LEU A 57 -21.97 -17.95 -7.65
CA LEU A 57 -23.09 -17.09 -8.00
C LEU A 57 -24.23 -17.94 -8.58
N PRO A 58 -25.48 -17.77 -8.12
CA PRO A 58 -26.62 -18.52 -8.67
C PRO A 58 -26.80 -18.27 -10.17
N SER A 59 -27.02 -19.35 -10.94
CA SER A 59 -27.22 -19.30 -12.41
C SER A 59 -28.34 -18.36 -12.86
N THR A 60 -29.31 -18.08 -11.98
CA THR A 60 -30.42 -17.13 -12.21
C THR A 60 -29.95 -15.69 -12.45
N GLU A 61 -28.75 -15.33 -12.00
CA GLU A 61 -28.20 -13.97 -12.18
C GLU A 61 -27.42 -13.79 -13.50
N LEU A 62 -27.18 -14.87 -14.25
CA LEU A 62 -26.35 -14.85 -15.46
C LEU A 62 -26.89 -13.88 -16.50
N GLU A 63 -28.16 -14.00 -16.85
CA GLU A 63 -28.76 -13.20 -17.91
C GLU A 63 -28.83 -11.72 -17.51
N ARG A 64 -29.05 -11.44 -16.22
CA ARG A 64 -29.04 -10.09 -15.68
C ARG A 64 -27.66 -9.44 -15.79
N LEU A 65 -26.60 -10.15 -15.37
CA LEU A 65 -25.23 -9.66 -15.47
C LEU A 65 -24.76 -9.55 -16.93
N ALA A 66 -25.10 -10.52 -17.77
CA ALA A 66 -24.76 -10.49 -19.19
C ALA A 66 -25.45 -9.32 -19.91
N ALA A 67 -26.71 -9.04 -19.61
CA ALA A 67 -27.43 -7.87 -20.14
C ALA A 67 -26.79 -6.56 -19.68
N PHE A 68 -26.45 -6.45 -18.38
CA PHE A 68 -25.76 -5.29 -17.81
C PHE A 68 -24.41 -5.01 -18.51
N VAL A 69 -23.58 -6.04 -18.69
CA VAL A 69 -22.29 -5.89 -19.37
C VAL A 69 -22.49 -5.54 -20.84
N ARG A 70 -23.42 -6.21 -21.56
CA ARG A 70 -23.69 -5.89 -22.97
C ARG A 70 -24.11 -4.44 -23.18
N ALA A 71 -24.81 -3.85 -22.20
CA ALA A 71 -25.23 -2.44 -22.19
C ALA A 71 -24.15 -1.44 -21.73
N GLY A 72 -22.90 -1.86 -21.53
CA GLY A 72 -21.78 -0.97 -21.19
C GLY A 72 -21.26 -1.10 -19.76
N GLY A 73 -21.91 -1.91 -18.92
CA GLY A 73 -21.49 -2.15 -17.55
C GLY A 73 -20.14 -2.86 -17.44
N GLY A 74 -19.36 -2.54 -16.40
CA GLY A 74 -18.14 -3.26 -16.05
C GLY A 74 -18.40 -4.43 -15.10
N LEU A 75 -17.77 -5.58 -15.31
CA LEU A 75 -17.85 -6.73 -14.40
C LEU A 75 -16.45 -7.18 -13.98
N VAL A 76 -16.22 -7.33 -12.68
CA VAL A 76 -14.99 -7.93 -12.15
C VAL A 76 -15.35 -9.17 -11.34
N SER A 77 -14.73 -10.30 -11.66
CA SER A 77 -14.65 -11.45 -10.77
C SER A 77 -13.29 -11.40 -10.07
N ALA A 78 -13.30 -11.06 -8.79
CA ALA A 78 -12.08 -10.90 -7.98
C ALA A 78 -11.49 -12.24 -7.53
N PHE A 79 -12.33 -13.28 -7.48
CA PHE A 79 -11.96 -14.64 -7.14
C PHE A 79 -12.38 -15.58 -8.24
N ARG A 80 -11.70 -16.73 -8.33
CA ARG A 80 -12.10 -17.80 -9.24
C ARG A 80 -13.54 -18.22 -8.91
N ILE A 81 -14.40 -18.21 -9.91
CA ILE A 81 -15.75 -18.78 -9.84
C ILE A 81 -15.78 -19.94 -10.83
N PRO A 82 -16.13 -21.18 -10.41
CA PRO A 82 -16.45 -22.27 -11.31
C PRO A 82 -17.65 -21.84 -12.17
N ALA A 83 -17.37 -21.43 -13.40
CA ALA A 83 -18.30 -20.70 -14.24
C ALA A 83 -19.11 -21.65 -15.16
N GLU A 84 -19.66 -22.73 -14.63
CA GLU A 84 -20.45 -23.69 -15.42
C GLU A 84 -21.71 -23.00 -15.99
N GLY A 85 -21.72 -22.78 -17.32
CA GLY A 85 -22.75 -22.00 -18.02
C GLY A 85 -22.44 -20.51 -18.18
N TRP A 86 -21.35 -20.01 -17.58
CA TRP A 86 -20.94 -18.60 -17.58
C TRP A 86 -19.65 -18.36 -18.39
N TRP A 87 -19.13 -19.41 -19.03
CA TRP A 87 -17.85 -19.38 -19.74
C TRP A 87 -17.75 -18.24 -20.75
N ASP A 88 -18.78 -18.04 -21.57
CA ASP A 88 -18.76 -16.93 -22.53
C ASP A 88 -18.70 -15.57 -21.83
N LEU A 89 -19.47 -15.32 -20.77
CA LEU A 89 -19.45 -14.02 -20.09
C LEU A 89 -18.05 -13.67 -19.57
N PHE A 90 -17.35 -14.65 -18.97
CA PHE A 90 -15.99 -14.48 -18.45
C PHE A 90 -14.89 -14.65 -19.49
N GLY A 91 -15.25 -14.95 -20.75
CA GLY A 91 -14.27 -15.15 -21.81
C GLY A 91 -13.42 -16.39 -21.62
N ILE A 92 -14.01 -17.48 -21.14
CA ILE A 92 -13.39 -18.78 -20.89
C ILE A 92 -13.78 -19.73 -22.02
N ALA A 93 -12.82 -20.45 -22.56
CA ALA A 93 -13.08 -21.57 -23.46
C ALA A 93 -13.72 -22.71 -22.65
N PRO A 94 -14.88 -23.26 -23.07
CA PRO A 94 -15.50 -24.37 -22.38
C PRO A 94 -14.50 -25.53 -22.23
N PRO A 95 -14.28 -26.05 -21.00
CA PRO A 95 -13.38 -27.18 -20.79
C PRO A 95 -13.89 -28.41 -21.55
N ARG A 96 -12.95 -29.28 -21.99
CA ARG A 96 -13.31 -30.52 -22.71
C ARG A 96 -13.98 -31.56 -21.81
N GLY A 97 -13.74 -31.46 -20.50
CA GLY A 97 -14.31 -32.29 -19.45
C GLY A 97 -15.40 -31.55 -18.65
N GLY A 98 -15.91 -32.20 -17.61
CA GLY A 98 -16.92 -31.62 -16.70
C GLY A 98 -16.30 -30.62 -15.70
N ALA A 99 -17.12 -30.09 -14.79
CA ALA A 99 -16.66 -29.20 -13.72
C ALA A 99 -15.66 -29.86 -12.74
N GLU A 100 -15.54 -31.19 -12.72
CA GLU A 100 -14.54 -31.90 -11.91
C GLU A 100 -13.12 -31.79 -12.53
N ASP A 101 -13.03 -31.60 -13.85
CA ASP A 101 -11.78 -31.60 -14.60
C ASP A 101 -11.05 -30.23 -14.61
N ILE A 102 -11.68 -29.18 -14.08
CA ILE A 102 -11.10 -27.83 -14.04
C ILE A 102 -10.30 -27.55 -12.76
N TYR A 103 -10.23 -28.48 -11.81
CA TYR A 103 -9.42 -28.31 -10.61
C TYR A 103 -7.99 -28.79 -10.86
N SER A 104 -7.03 -27.86 -10.82
CA SER A 104 -5.62 -28.18 -11.06
C SER A 104 -5.00 -28.85 -9.84
N GLU A 105 -4.44 -30.05 -10.02
CA GLU A 105 -3.51 -30.66 -9.04
C GLU A 105 -2.14 -29.98 -9.01
N HIS A 106 -1.84 -29.15 -10.02
CA HIS A 106 -0.56 -28.47 -10.15
C HIS A 106 -0.54 -27.12 -9.44
N HIS A 107 0.52 -26.87 -8.66
CA HIS A 107 0.78 -25.59 -8.03
C HIS A 107 1.07 -24.50 -9.07
N SER A 108 0.17 -23.54 -9.19
CA SER A 108 0.38 -22.28 -9.90
C SER A 108 0.97 -21.25 -8.94
N GLU A 109 2.25 -20.92 -9.11
CA GLU A 109 2.95 -19.90 -8.33
C GLU A 109 3.47 -18.75 -9.20
N GLY A 110 3.79 -17.64 -8.53
CA GLY A 110 4.41 -16.46 -9.12
C GLY A 110 3.41 -15.53 -9.81
N LEU A 111 3.76 -14.26 -9.96
CA LEU A 111 2.87 -13.23 -10.49
C LEU A 111 3.62 -12.31 -11.46
N VAL A 112 3.19 -12.30 -12.72
CA VAL A 112 3.87 -11.57 -13.79
C VAL A 112 2.89 -10.69 -14.55
N PHE A 113 3.20 -9.41 -14.66
CA PHE A 113 2.47 -8.41 -15.44
C PHE A 113 3.31 -7.97 -16.63
N ARG A 114 2.86 -8.33 -17.85
CA ARG A 114 3.53 -7.93 -19.10
C ARG A 114 2.84 -6.74 -19.79
N GLY A 115 1.54 -6.58 -19.60
CA GLY A 115 0.75 -5.49 -20.16
C GLY A 115 0.79 -4.22 -19.31
N SER A 116 0.21 -3.15 -19.84
CA SER A 116 0.06 -1.85 -19.16
C SER A 116 -1.36 -1.58 -18.67
N LEU A 117 -2.30 -2.52 -18.84
CA LEU A 117 -3.69 -2.35 -18.41
C LEU A 117 -3.78 -1.91 -16.94
N PHE A 118 -2.88 -2.45 -16.12
CA PHE A 118 -2.65 -2.12 -14.71
C PHE A 118 -1.37 -1.29 -14.57
N PRO A 119 -1.45 0.05 -14.65
CA PRO A 119 -0.27 0.91 -14.77
C PRO A 119 0.67 0.80 -13.58
N SER A 120 0.14 0.68 -12.35
CA SER A 120 0.98 0.55 -11.16
C SER A 120 1.79 -0.76 -11.15
N PHE A 121 1.24 -1.83 -11.73
CA PHE A 121 1.85 -3.16 -11.78
C PHE A 121 2.62 -3.46 -13.08
N ALA A 122 2.56 -2.58 -14.07
CA ALA A 122 3.19 -2.79 -15.37
C ALA A 122 4.68 -3.19 -15.23
N GLY A 123 5.05 -4.31 -15.86
CA GLY A 123 6.41 -4.84 -15.86
C GLY A 123 6.87 -5.47 -14.54
N ILE A 124 6.00 -5.66 -13.54
CA ILE A 124 6.35 -6.43 -12.34
C ILE A 124 6.48 -7.92 -12.71
N ASP A 125 7.61 -8.51 -12.32
CA ASP A 125 7.92 -9.92 -12.53
C ASP A 125 8.29 -10.57 -11.20
N LEU A 126 7.37 -11.36 -10.66
CA LEU A 126 7.55 -12.19 -9.47
C LEU A 126 7.47 -13.68 -9.85
N SER A 127 8.13 -14.06 -10.95
CA SER A 127 8.16 -15.46 -11.42
C SER A 127 8.96 -16.40 -10.51
N THR A 128 9.97 -15.88 -9.80
CA THR A 128 10.85 -16.66 -8.92
C THR A 128 10.89 -16.12 -7.51
N GLY A 129 10.92 -17.00 -6.50
CA GLY A 129 11.24 -16.63 -5.11
C GLY A 129 10.12 -15.95 -4.32
N TYR A 130 8.93 -15.80 -4.90
CA TYR A 130 7.74 -15.33 -4.21
C TYR A 130 6.68 -16.44 -4.23
N ALA A 131 6.63 -17.25 -3.16
CA ALA A 131 5.73 -18.39 -3.02
C ALA A 131 4.27 -17.92 -2.85
N LEU A 132 3.65 -17.55 -3.96
CA LEU A 132 2.30 -17.04 -4.04
C LEU A 132 1.43 -18.08 -4.74
N SER A 133 0.77 -18.93 -3.97
CA SER A 133 -0.19 -19.88 -4.51
C SER A 133 -1.48 -19.17 -4.93
N HIS A 134 -1.96 -19.51 -6.12
CA HIS A 134 -3.20 -18.95 -6.66
C HIS A 134 -4.41 -19.86 -6.48
N SER A 135 -4.19 -21.17 -6.27
CA SER A 135 -5.22 -22.22 -6.37
C SER A 135 -6.08 -22.01 -7.63
N ALA A 136 -5.43 -21.84 -8.78
CA ALA A 136 -6.08 -21.54 -10.05
C ALA A 136 -6.81 -22.77 -10.62
N LEU A 137 -7.91 -22.55 -11.32
CA LEU A 137 -8.60 -23.55 -12.13
C LEU A 137 -7.79 -23.83 -13.41
N ASP A 138 -7.85 -25.05 -13.94
CA ASP A 138 -7.31 -25.41 -15.26
C ASP A 138 -8.29 -24.99 -16.37
N ILE A 139 -8.36 -23.69 -16.58
CA ILE A 139 -9.22 -23.06 -17.58
C ILE A 139 -8.40 -22.19 -18.52
N HIS A 140 -8.87 -22.07 -19.75
CA HIS A 140 -8.22 -21.27 -20.78
C HIS A 140 -9.07 -20.08 -21.17
N PRO A 141 -8.51 -18.87 -21.22
CA PRO A 141 -9.22 -17.74 -21.79
C PRO A 141 -9.43 -17.95 -23.30
N LEU A 142 -10.50 -17.35 -23.84
CA LEU A 142 -10.76 -17.32 -25.27
C LEU A 142 -9.67 -16.53 -26.03
N PRO A 143 -9.46 -16.78 -27.33
CA PRO A 143 -8.40 -16.14 -28.10
C PRO A 143 -8.45 -14.60 -28.14
N GLU A 144 -9.64 -14.01 -28.02
CA GLU A 144 -9.81 -12.55 -27.99
C GLU A 144 -9.50 -11.90 -26.64
N ALA A 145 -9.20 -12.70 -25.61
CA ALA A 145 -8.96 -12.18 -24.26
C ALA A 145 -7.61 -11.45 -24.15
N GLU A 146 -7.64 -10.27 -23.55
CA GLU A 146 -6.46 -9.52 -23.19
C GLU A 146 -5.90 -10.08 -21.88
N ILE A 147 -4.75 -10.78 -21.95
CA ILE A 147 -4.12 -11.35 -20.75
C ILE A 147 -3.45 -10.24 -19.93
N VAL A 148 -3.89 -10.10 -18.68
CA VAL A 148 -3.46 -9.06 -17.75
C VAL A 148 -2.31 -9.55 -16.86
N ALA A 149 -2.47 -10.74 -16.30
CA ALA A 149 -1.50 -11.35 -15.39
C ALA A 149 -1.27 -12.82 -15.71
N ARG A 150 -0.07 -13.31 -15.42
CA ARG A 150 0.33 -14.71 -15.60
C ARG A 150 1.03 -15.25 -14.35
N THR A 151 1.04 -16.57 -14.21
CA THR A 151 1.91 -17.28 -13.28
C THR A 151 3.38 -17.14 -13.68
N GLY A 152 4.31 -17.53 -12.81
CA GLY A 152 5.74 -17.60 -13.13
C GLY A 152 6.08 -18.54 -14.30
N VAL A 153 5.25 -19.56 -14.53
CA VAL A 153 5.36 -20.50 -15.68
C VAL A 153 4.54 -20.07 -16.89
N GLY A 154 3.93 -18.87 -16.87
CA GLY A 154 3.25 -18.26 -18.01
C GLY A 154 1.77 -18.62 -18.20
N ARG A 155 1.15 -19.37 -17.28
CA ARG A 155 -0.31 -19.65 -17.33
C ARG A 155 -1.11 -18.37 -17.07
N PRO A 156 -2.19 -18.07 -17.82
CA PRO A 156 -3.06 -16.92 -17.53
C PRO A 156 -3.66 -16.97 -16.13
N LEU A 157 -3.57 -15.87 -15.39
CA LEU A 157 -4.18 -15.69 -14.06
C LEU A 157 -5.28 -14.64 -14.06
N ALA A 158 -5.17 -13.63 -14.93
CA ALA A 158 -6.22 -12.65 -15.12
C ALA A 158 -6.29 -12.23 -16.57
N TRP A 159 -7.49 -12.00 -17.05
CA TRP A 159 -7.73 -11.51 -18.40
C TRP A 159 -8.96 -10.63 -18.45
N ARG A 160 -9.01 -9.78 -19.48
CA ARG A 160 -10.13 -8.90 -19.79
C ARG A 160 -10.73 -9.28 -21.14
N VAL A 161 -12.06 -9.30 -21.22
CA VAL A 161 -12.81 -9.48 -22.47
C VAL A 161 -13.85 -8.38 -22.65
N ARG A 162 -14.23 -8.14 -23.91
CA ARG A 162 -15.36 -7.28 -24.26
C ARG A 162 -16.61 -8.12 -24.50
N ARG A 163 -17.75 -7.64 -24.02
CA ARG A 163 -19.07 -8.24 -24.27
C ARG A 163 -20.06 -7.10 -24.51
N GLY A 164 -20.54 -6.98 -25.75
CA GLY A 164 -21.27 -5.77 -26.18
C GLY A 164 -20.42 -4.51 -25.98
N GLU A 165 -20.98 -3.51 -25.32
CA GLU A 165 -20.29 -2.24 -25.02
C GLU A 165 -19.44 -2.29 -23.74
N GLY A 166 -19.68 -3.28 -22.87
CA GLY A 166 -19.00 -3.43 -21.59
C GLY A 166 -17.78 -4.34 -21.62
N ARG A 167 -17.21 -4.53 -20.43
CA ARG A 167 -15.97 -5.28 -20.22
C ARG A 167 -16.08 -6.18 -19.00
N VAL A 168 -15.49 -7.37 -19.09
CA VAL A 168 -15.38 -8.31 -17.99
C VAL A 168 -13.91 -8.55 -17.68
N LEU A 169 -13.53 -8.49 -16.42
CA LEU A 169 -12.21 -8.91 -15.94
C LEU A 169 -12.37 -10.07 -14.98
N TYR A 170 -11.70 -11.18 -15.27
CA TYR A 170 -11.76 -12.40 -14.48
C TYR A 170 -10.40 -12.70 -13.86
N TRP A 171 -10.38 -12.94 -12.55
CA TRP A 171 -9.22 -13.47 -11.83
C TRP A 171 -9.38 -14.96 -11.55
N ASN A 172 -8.52 -15.77 -12.18
CA ASN A 172 -8.37 -17.18 -11.87
C ASN A 172 -7.45 -17.39 -10.65
N SER A 173 -7.79 -16.76 -9.54
CA SER A 173 -7.00 -16.82 -8.31
C SER A 173 -7.82 -16.42 -7.09
N HIS A 174 -7.46 -16.94 -5.91
CA HIS A 174 -7.99 -16.45 -4.63
C HIS A 174 -7.06 -15.41 -3.96
N MET A 175 -5.98 -15.00 -4.63
CA MET A 175 -4.97 -14.10 -4.08
C MET A 175 -5.52 -12.76 -3.57
N LEU A 176 -6.56 -12.22 -4.22
CA LEU A 176 -7.13 -10.92 -3.88
C LEU A 176 -7.86 -10.90 -2.53
N SER A 177 -8.04 -12.04 -1.85
CA SER A 177 -8.59 -12.06 -0.49
C SER A 177 -7.60 -11.50 0.53
N ARG A 178 -6.32 -11.38 0.16
CA ARG A 178 -5.26 -10.84 1.02
C ARG A 178 -5.19 -9.33 0.91
N LYS A 179 -5.15 -8.66 2.07
CA LYS A 179 -4.99 -7.20 2.24
C LYS A 179 -3.87 -6.57 1.39
N GLN A 180 -2.74 -7.27 1.23
CA GLN A 180 -1.61 -6.78 0.44
C GLN A 180 -1.93 -6.53 -1.04
N TRP A 181 -3.02 -7.10 -1.58
CA TRP A 181 -3.40 -7.02 -3.00
C TRP A 181 -4.62 -6.16 -3.28
N ARG A 182 -5.08 -5.35 -2.32
CA ARG A 182 -6.25 -4.45 -2.52
C ARG A 182 -6.07 -3.47 -3.69
N GLY A 183 -4.83 -3.11 -4.05
CA GLY A 183 -4.57 -2.28 -5.22
C GLY A 183 -5.02 -2.92 -6.54
N LEU A 184 -4.90 -4.25 -6.66
CA LEU A 184 -5.37 -4.98 -7.83
C LEU A 184 -6.91 -5.02 -7.91
N ILE A 185 -7.62 -5.00 -6.78
CA ILE A 185 -9.08 -4.88 -6.76
C ILE A 185 -9.49 -3.54 -7.37
N VAL A 186 -8.88 -2.44 -6.91
CA VAL A 186 -9.18 -1.08 -7.40
C VAL A 186 -8.81 -0.93 -8.88
N GLU A 187 -7.62 -1.39 -9.31
CA GLU A 187 -7.25 -1.33 -10.72
C GLU A 187 -8.12 -2.23 -11.61
N SER A 188 -8.58 -3.38 -11.11
CA SER A 188 -9.50 -4.25 -11.86
C SER A 188 -10.82 -3.55 -12.17
N ILE A 189 -11.40 -2.86 -11.19
CA ILE A 189 -12.67 -2.14 -11.35
C ILE A 189 -12.50 -0.95 -12.29
N THR A 190 -11.43 -0.16 -12.11
CA THR A 190 -11.16 0.97 -13.02
C THR A 190 -10.82 0.53 -14.44
N ALA A 191 -10.33 -0.69 -14.66
CA ALA A 191 -10.05 -1.23 -15.99
C ALA A 191 -11.28 -1.71 -16.77
N VAL A 192 -12.42 -1.94 -16.10
CA VAL A 192 -13.67 -2.37 -16.74
C VAL A 192 -14.69 -1.24 -16.94
N MET A 193 -14.69 -0.21 -16.09
CA MET A 193 -15.55 0.96 -16.26
C MET A 193 -15.22 1.74 -17.53
N ALA A 194 -16.21 2.33 -18.21
CA ALA A 194 -15.94 3.22 -19.34
C ALA A 194 -15.18 4.49 -18.90
N VAL A 195 -15.57 5.07 -17.76
CA VAL A 195 -14.91 6.20 -17.13
C VAL A 195 -14.86 5.96 -15.62
N SER A 196 -13.73 6.27 -14.99
CA SER A 196 -13.57 6.17 -13.54
C SER A 196 -12.90 7.42 -12.98
N ALA A 197 -13.30 7.81 -11.78
CA ALA A 197 -12.62 8.82 -10.98
C ALA A 197 -12.39 8.24 -9.58
N VAL A 198 -11.13 8.09 -9.18
CA VAL A 198 -10.74 7.53 -7.89
C VAL A 198 -10.01 8.59 -7.09
N PRO A 199 -10.56 9.06 -5.95
CA PRO A 199 -9.81 9.90 -5.03
C PRO A 199 -8.53 9.21 -4.56
N ARG A 200 -7.42 9.95 -4.52
CA ARG A 200 -6.11 9.49 -4.06
C ARG A 200 -5.64 10.37 -2.92
N ALA A 201 -5.18 9.78 -1.82
CA ALA A 201 -4.62 10.55 -0.70
C ALA A 201 -3.40 11.39 -1.12
N ASN A 202 -2.62 10.86 -2.07
CA ASN A 202 -1.40 11.47 -2.59
C ASN A 202 -0.40 11.76 -1.46
N VAL A 203 0.02 10.69 -0.78
CA VAL A 203 0.90 10.72 0.40
C VAL A 203 2.00 9.68 0.24
N ALA A 204 3.26 10.10 0.32
CA ALA A 204 4.41 9.22 0.47
C ALA A 204 5.15 9.58 1.76
N VAL A 205 5.22 8.63 2.70
CA VAL A 205 6.00 8.75 3.93
C VAL A 205 7.16 7.76 3.91
N PHE A 206 8.37 8.27 4.13
CA PHE A 206 9.61 7.51 4.16
C PHE A 206 10.27 7.69 5.52
N GLN A 207 10.50 6.60 6.22
CA GLN A 207 10.81 6.61 7.64
C GLN A 207 12.11 5.84 7.94
N ALA A 208 12.83 6.27 8.97
CA ALA A 208 13.96 5.54 9.53
C ALA A 208 13.66 5.25 10.99
N ASP A 209 13.47 3.98 11.30
CA ASP A 209 13.38 3.48 12.66
C ASP A 209 14.77 3.45 13.28
N ASP A 210 14.84 3.41 14.61
CA ASP A 210 16.11 3.27 15.34
C ASP A 210 17.16 4.34 15.00
N PHE A 211 16.72 5.55 14.63
CA PHE A 211 17.61 6.65 14.32
C PHE A 211 16.95 8.01 14.64
N PRO A 212 17.66 8.95 15.27
CA PRO A 212 18.96 8.77 15.91
C PRO A 212 18.86 7.81 17.11
N ALA A 213 19.94 7.07 17.36
CA ALA A 213 20.02 6.10 18.45
C ALA A 213 21.47 5.99 18.96
N PRO A 214 21.68 5.53 20.21
CA PRO A 214 23.02 5.29 20.75
C PRO A 214 23.64 4.01 20.18
N LEU A 215 23.86 3.95 18.86
CA LEU A 215 24.37 2.79 18.09
C LEU A 215 25.85 2.45 18.37
N GLY A 216 26.37 2.81 19.55
CA GLY A 216 27.76 2.70 19.96
C GLY A 216 28.04 1.65 21.02
N VAL A 217 27.01 1.04 21.60
CA VAL A 217 27.16 0.02 22.64
C VAL A 217 27.68 -1.27 22.00
N PRO A 218 28.77 -1.88 22.52
CA PRO A 218 29.11 -3.25 22.17
C PRO A 218 27.96 -4.18 22.54
N SER A 219 27.04 -4.45 21.61
CA SER A 219 26.19 -5.61 21.73
C SER A 219 27.05 -6.84 21.44
N GLU A 220 26.67 -8.01 21.97
CA GLU A 220 27.30 -9.30 21.60
C GLU A 220 27.30 -9.54 20.07
N ARG A 221 26.52 -8.75 19.31
CA ARG A 221 26.50 -8.72 17.84
C ARG A 221 27.74 -8.07 17.20
N ARG A 222 28.67 -7.49 17.98
CA ARG A 222 29.99 -7.02 17.48
C ARG A 222 30.82 -8.09 16.77
N ARG A 223 30.45 -9.38 16.83
CA ARG A 223 31.12 -10.47 16.13
C ARG A 223 31.21 -10.26 14.59
N TRP A 224 30.38 -9.38 14.00
CA TRP A 224 30.21 -9.19 12.55
C TRP A 224 30.85 -7.95 11.94
N TRP A 225 31.30 -7.02 12.78
CA TRP A 225 31.97 -5.82 12.33
C TRP A 225 33.45 -6.14 12.06
N PRO A 226 33.97 -5.89 10.85
CA PRO A 226 35.35 -6.24 10.53
C PRO A 226 36.28 -5.51 11.50
N ASP A 227 37.16 -6.26 12.14
CA ASP A 227 38.34 -5.71 12.80
C ASP A 227 39.53 -5.89 11.84
N PRO A 228 40.17 -4.81 11.35
CA PRO A 228 39.91 -3.41 11.67
C PRO A 228 38.78 -2.75 10.85
N GLY A 229 37.94 -1.94 11.51
CA GLY A 229 36.83 -1.17 10.92
C GLY A 229 36.34 -0.04 11.86
N PRO A 230 35.63 1.00 11.35
CA PRO A 230 35.18 2.13 12.17
C PRO A 230 34.11 1.69 13.17
N LEU A 231 33.89 2.37 14.30
CA LEU A 231 32.82 1.95 15.22
C LEU A 231 31.45 2.05 14.53
N PRO A 232 30.47 1.17 14.81
CA PRO A 232 29.16 1.21 14.17
C PRO A 232 28.50 2.60 14.23
N ARG A 233 28.49 3.24 15.41
CA ARG A 233 28.03 4.64 15.55
C ARG A 233 28.71 5.63 14.60
N ASP A 234 30.02 5.48 14.38
CA ASP A 234 30.81 6.38 13.53
C ASP A 234 30.38 6.16 12.07
N PHE A 235 30.17 4.90 11.67
CA PHE A 235 29.63 4.57 10.35
C PHE A 235 28.21 5.10 10.15
N TYR A 236 27.30 4.91 11.11
CA TYR A 236 25.92 5.35 10.94
C TYR A 236 25.81 6.88 10.87
N ALA A 237 26.53 7.58 11.75
CA ALA A 237 26.59 9.04 11.77
C ALA A 237 27.28 9.62 10.53
N ALA A 238 28.46 9.12 10.15
CA ALA A 238 29.27 9.72 9.10
C ALA A 238 29.00 9.19 7.69
N ARG A 239 28.32 8.05 7.54
CA ARG A 239 28.13 7.39 6.25
C ARG A 239 26.69 7.02 5.94
N TRP A 240 26.05 6.21 6.78
CA TRP A 240 24.69 5.72 6.51
C TRP A 240 23.70 6.87 6.41
N PHE A 241 23.62 7.70 7.46
CA PHE A 241 22.62 8.78 7.53
C PHE A 241 22.78 9.81 6.41
N PRO A 242 24.00 10.34 6.13
CA PRO A 242 24.20 11.22 4.97
C PRO A 242 23.84 10.57 3.63
N ASP A 243 24.18 9.29 3.41
CA ASP A 243 23.86 8.58 2.17
C ASP A 243 22.34 8.41 1.98
N VAL A 244 21.61 8.00 3.03
CA VAL A 244 20.15 7.82 3.00
C VAL A 244 19.43 9.16 2.86
N LEU A 245 19.87 10.18 3.58
CA LEU A 245 19.29 11.52 3.49
C LEU A 245 19.49 12.13 2.09
N ALA A 246 20.67 11.92 1.48
CA ALA A 246 20.91 12.33 0.11
C ALA A 246 19.99 11.59 -0.89
N LEU A 247 19.72 10.30 -0.67
CA LEU A 247 18.77 9.52 -1.48
C LEU A 247 17.34 10.08 -1.34
N SER A 248 16.88 10.25 -0.10
CA SER A 248 15.58 10.83 0.26
C SER A 248 15.33 12.18 -0.44
N ARG A 249 16.30 13.10 -0.34
CA ARG A 249 16.26 14.42 -1.00
C ARG A 249 16.17 14.30 -2.52
N ARG A 250 17.01 13.47 -3.15
CA ARG A 250 17.00 13.28 -4.62
C ARG A 250 15.71 12.66 -5.14
N SER A 251 15.09 11.75 -4.37
CA SER A 251 13.83 11.12 -4.76
C SER A 251 12.60 11.96 -4.46
N GLY A 252 12.74 13.10 -3.76
CA GLY A 252 11.61 13.94 -3.34
C GLY A 252 10.72 13.26 -2.30
N PHE A 253 11.29 12.40 -1.46
CA PHE A 253 10.58 11.69 -0.39
C PHE A 253 11.28 12.04 0.93
N PRO A 254 10.85 13.09 1.65
CA PRO A 254 11.52 13.53 2.87
C PRO A 254 11.48 12.41 3.92
N MET A 255 12.58 12.27 4.66
CA MET A 255 12.74 11.23 5.67
C MET A 255 12.34 11.74 7.05
N THR A 256 11.48 10.99 7.75
CA THR A 256 11.25 11.14 9.20
C THR A 256 12.08 10.11 9.95
N CYS A 257 12.85 10.56 10.95
CA CYS A 257 13.64 9.69 11.82
C CYS A 257 12.84 9.37 13.10
N PHE A 258 12.95 8.17 13.67
CA PHE A 258 12.30 7.81 14.93
C PHE A 258 13.34 7.51 16.00
N ALA A 259 13.43 8.42 16.98
CA ALA A 259 14.47 8.39 18.00
C ALA A 259 14.18 7.35 19.08
N VAL A 260 15.21 6.58 19.44
CA VAL A 260 15.24 5.66 20.58
C VAL A 260 16.45 5.99 21.45
N PHE A 261 16.27 6.05 22.76
CA PHE A 261 17.28 6.58 23.67
C PHE A 261 18.08 5.48 24.39
N CYS A 262 17.64 4.23 24.31
CA CYS A 262 18.35 3.08 24.85
C CYS A 262 18.17 1.88 23.92
N TYR A 263 19.24 1.50 23.22
CA TYR A 263 19.16 0.44 22.21
C TYR A 263 19.53 -0.96 22.74
N THR A 264 19.53 -1.15 24.06
CA THR A 264 19.79 -2.47 24.68
C THR A 264 18.49 -3.10 25.17
N TRP A 265 18.29 -4.39 24.87
CA TRP A 265 17.13 -5.16 25.36
C TRP A 265 17.09 -5.28 26.88
N LYS A 266 18.26 -5.19 27.55
CA LYS A 266 18.41 -5.39 28.99
C LYS A 266 18.24 -4.11 29.82
N GLY A 267 18.01 -2.95 29.19
CA GLY A 267 17.90 -1.68 29.91
C GLY A 267 19.17 -1.29 30.66
N GLU A 268 20.33 -1.79 30.25
CA GLU A 268 21.62 -1.32 30.77
C GLU A 268 21.78 0.13 30.32
N ASP A 269 21.67 1.04 31.30
CA ASP A 269 21.56 2.50 31.21
C ASP A 269 22.75 3.15 30.48
N ILE A 270 22.84 3.00 29.16
CA ILE A 270 23.70 3.85 28.36
C ILE A 270 22.82 4.95 27.78
N VAL A 271 22.60 5.97 28.60
CA VAL A 271 22.05 7.24 28.16
C VAL A 271 22.98 7.81 27.07
N PRO A 272 22.46 8.27 25.92
CA PRO A 272 23.29 8.85 24.87
C PRO A 272 24.01 10.08 25.42
N PRO A 273 25.34 10.20 25.25
CA PRO A 273 26.04 11.43 25.62
C PRO A 273 25.52 12.58 24.76
N VAL A 274 25.50 13.79 25.31
CA VAL A 274 25.25 15.01 24.52
C VAL A 274 26.59 15.48 23.95
N THR A 275 26.69 15.53 22.62
CA THR A 275 27.90 15.98 21.92
C THR A 275 27.57 16.62 20.57
N ASP A 276 28.45 17.47 20.06
CA ASP A 276 28.34 18.07 18.72
C ASP A 276 29.16 17.33 17.65
N ASN A 277 29.74 16.18 17.98
CA ASN A 277 30.55 15.43 17.03
C ASN A 277 29.70 14.63 16.04
N THR A 278 29.30 15.30 14.94
CA THR A 278 28.46 14.75 13.87
C THR A 278 29.02 13.53 13.14
N ARG A 279 30.31 13.19 13.33
CA ARG A 279 30.94 12.00 12.73
C ARG A 279 31.01 10.81 13.67
N LYS A 280 30.76 11.00 14.96
CA LYS A 280 30.90 9.97 16.00
C LYS A 280 29.63 9.74 16.81
N ASP A 281 28.60 10.55 16.57
CA ASP A 281 27.34 10.48 17.29
C ASP A 281 26.15 10.71 16.36
N CYS A 282 25.14 9.84 16.47
CA CYS A 282 23.98 9.85 15.59
C CYS A 282 23.00 10.97 15.94
N PHE A 283 22.87 11.35 17.22
CA PHE A 283 22.04 12.49 17.63
C PHE A 283 22.66 13.81 17.14
N ALA A 284 23.97 13.98 17.28
CA ALA A 284 24.71 15.09 16.72
C ALA A 284 24.56 15.18 15.19
N ALA A 285 24.70 14.05 14.48
CA ALA A 285 24.54 13.99 13.03
C ALA A 285 23.12 14.40 12.60
N PHE A 286 22.09 13.88 13.28
CA PHE A 286 20.70 14.26 13.03
C PHE A 286 20.46 15.76 13.26
N ARG A 287 20.89 16.29 14.41
CA ARG A 287 20.74 17.71 14.77
C ARG A 287 21.36 18.64 13.73
N ALA A 288 22.50 18.27 13.17
CA ALA A 288 23.19 19.08 12.17
C ALA A 288 22.42 19.18 10.84
N GLU A 289 21.74 18.11 10.42
CA GLU A 289 20.95 18.12 9.18
C GLU A 289 19.60 18.81 9.36
N ARG A 290 19.00 18.70 10.55
CA ARG A 290 17.63 19.12 10.90
C ARG A 290 16.57 18.36 10.07
N GLY A 291 15.45 18.01 10.69
CA GLY A 291 14.40 17.24 10.04
C GLY A 291 13.28 16.89 11.01
N GLU A 292 12.25 16.21 10.52
CA GLU A 292 11.22 15.68 11.40
C GLU A 292 11.75 14.45 12.15
N VAL A 293 11.52 14.44 13.46
CA VAL A 293 11.79 13.30 14.33
C VAL A 293 10.52 12.91 15.07
N GLY A 294 10.25 11.60 15.10
CA GLY A 294 9.19 10.97 15.89
C GLY A 294 9.78 10.15 17.03
N LEU A 295 8.90 9.61 17.88
CA LEU A 295 9.29 8.81 19.04
C LEU A 295 9.30 7.32 18.71
N HIS A 296 10.35 6.61 19.10
CA HIS A 296 10.41 5.14 19.07
C HIS A 296 10.46 4.50 20.48
N GLY A 297 10.06 5.28 21.49
CA GLY A 297 10.07 4.88 22.89
C GLY A 297 11.38 5.22 23.60
N LEU A 298 11.46 4.83 24.88
CA LEU A 298 12.69 4.95 25.65
C LEU A 298 13.74 3.96 25.13
N ASN A 299 13.31 2.71 24.98
CA ASN A 299 14.11 1.59 24.53
C ASN A 299 13.34 0.77 23.49
N HIS A 300 13.99 -0.23 22.90
CA HIS A 300 13.38 -1.10 21.89
C HIS A 300 12.48 -2.20 22.51
N GLN A 301 11.73 -1.86 23.57
CA GLN A 301 10.73 -2.74 24.20
C GLN A 301 9.32 -2.30 23.79
N PRO A 302 8.45 -3.20 23.31
CA PRO A 302 7.05 -2.90 22.99
C PRO A 302 6.32 -2.26 24.17
N LEU A 303 5.43 -1.30 23.90
CA LEU A 303 4.55 -0.73 24.93
C LEU A 303 3.38 -1.70 25.18
N MET A 304 3.67 -2.72 25.96
CA MET A 304 2.72 -3.74 26.37
C MET A 304 2.80 -4.01 27.86
N SER A 305 1.65 -4.24 28.48
CA SER A 305 1.56 -4.62 29.90
C SER A 305 2.32 -5.92 30.18
N SER A 306 2.36 -6.86 29.23
CA SER A 306 3.14 -8.11 29.35
C SER A 306 4.66 -7.89 29.38
N VAL A 307 5.16 -6.78 28.84
CA VAL A 307 6.58 -6.46 28.74
C VAL A 307 7.03 -5.56 29.90
N TRP A 308 6.25 -4.52 30.21
CA TRP A 308 6.60 -3.53 31.24
C TRP A 308 6.04 -3.87 32.62
N GLY A 309 5.12 -4.84 32.70
CA GLY A 309 4.42 -5.27 33.91
C GLY A 309 3.18 -4.45 34.21
N ASP A 310 3.22 -3.12 34.02
CA ASP A 310 2.06 -2.23 34.18
C ASP A 310 2.17 -0.94 33.35
N ARG A 311 1.03 -0.24 33.24
CA ARG A 311 0.92 1.06 32.55
C ARG A 311 1.80 2.14 33.15
N LYS A 312 1.97 2.16 34.48
CA LYS A 312 2.74 3.21 35.16
C LYS A 312 4.20 3.16 34.74
N ARG A 313 4.80 1.97 34.66
CA ARG A 313 6.18 1.77 34.20
C ARG A 313 6.38 2.19 32.75
N MET A 314 5.40 1.93 31.88
CA MET A 314 5.42 2.46 30.51
C MET A 314 5.44 3.99 30.49
N ALA A 315 4.56 4.63 31.27
CA ALA A 315 4.49 6.09 31.36
C ALA A 315 5.79 6.69 31.96
N ASP A 316 6.34 6.10 33.03
CA ASP A 316 7.62 6.50 33.61
C ASP A 316 8.77 6.40 32.59
N GLY A 317 8.80 5.32 31.80
CA GLY A 317 9.77 5.14 30.71
C GLY A 317 9.64 6.22 29.63
N LEU A 318 8.41 6.53 29.20
CA LEU A 318 8.13 7.58 28.23
C LEU A 318 8.48 8.98 28.76
N HIS A 319 8.22 9.27 30.03
CA HIS A 319 8.68 10.52 30.66
C HIS A 319 10.21 10.64 30.64
N LYS A 320 10.94 9.55 30.94
CA LYS A 320 12.41 9.53 30.82
C LYS A 320 12.83 9.78 29.37
N ALA A 321 12.15 9.17 28.39
CA ALA A 321 12.43 9.42 26.97
C ALA A 321 12.23 10.90 26.60
N MET A 322 11.20 11.56 27.13
CA MET A 322 10.96 12.99 26.90
C MET A 322 11.98 13.91 27.59
N GLY A 323 12.52 13.51 28.75
CA GLY A 323 13.68 14.19 29.36
C GLY A 323 14.91 14.13 28.45
N LEU A 324 15.23 12.93 27.96
CA LEU A 324 16.34 12.72 27.03
C LEU A 324 16.12 13.41 25.67
N TRP A 325 14.88 13.50 25.21
CA TRP A 325 14.51 14.28 24.03
C TRP A 325 14.90 15.75 24.16
N GLN A 326 14.66 16.34 25.34
CA GLN A 326 15.04 17.72 25.65
C GLN A 326 16.55 17.88 25.78
N GLU A 327 17.23 16.98 26.50
CA GLU A 327 18.69 16.97 26.64
C GLU A 327 19.41 16.83 25.29
N GLN A 328 18.84 16.02 24.39
CA GLN A 328 19.35 15.83 23.03
C GLN A 328 18.89 16.93 22.06
N GLU A 329 18.18 17.96 22.53
CA GLU A 329 17.75 19.12 21.72
C GLU A 329 17.06 18.73 20.40
N LEU A 330 16.21 17.69 20.43
CA LEU A 330 15.55 17.14 19.23
C LEU A 330 14.44 18.02 18.65
N GLY A 331 14.20 19.18 19.26
CA GLY A 331 13.20 20.15 18.82
C GLY A 331 11.85 19.96 19.53
N PRO A 332 10.73 20.37 18.90
CA PRO A 332 9.40 20.27 19.48
C PRO A 332 9.05 18.83 19.90
N PRO A 333 8.09 18.64 20.83
CA PRO A 333 7.60 17.32 21.18
C PRO A 333 7.13 16.52 19.96
N PRO A 334 7.39 15.19 19.93
CA PRO A 334 7.04 14.36 18.79
C PRO A 334 5.53 14.28 18.60
N THR A 335 5.10 14.24 17.34
CA THR A 335 3.70 14.12 16.93
C THR A 335 3.34 12.71 16.48
N SER A 336 4.34 11.88 16.21
CA SER A 336 4.17 10.50 15.73
C SER A 336 5.01 9.52 16.54
N TYR A 337 4.47 8.32 16.73
CA TYR A 337 5.09 7.23 17.47
C TYR A 337 5.21 5.99 16.59
N VAL A 338 6.37 5.35 16.57
CA VAL A 338 6.55 4.01 16.01
C VAL A 338 6.69 3.01 17.16
N PRO A 339 5.82 1.99 17.25
CA PRO A 339 5.97 0.93 18.23
C PRO A 339 7.20 0.05 17.97
N ALA A 340 8.00 -0.21 19.01
CA ALA A 340 9.08 -1.20 18.95
C ALA A 340 8.51 -2.57 18.54
N ASN A 341 9.21 -3.26 17.63
CA ASN A 341 8.74 -4.51 16.99
C ASN A 341 7.38 -4.42 16.26
N ASN A 342 6.82 -3.21 16.05
CA ASN A 342 5.43 -2.98 15.64
C ASN A 342 4.38 -3.43 16.66
N GLU A 343 4.75 -3.60 17.93
CA GLU A 343 3.88 -4.16 18.96
C GLU A 343 3.48 -3.13 20.02
N TYR A 344 2.19 -3.10 20.35
CA TYR A 344 1.60 -2.29 21.42
C TYR A 344 0.19 -2.78 21.76
N ASP A 345 -0.24 -2.57 23.01
CA ASP A 345 -1.60 -2.87 23.45
C ASP A 345 -2.37 -1.60 23.88
N SER A 346 -3.61 -1.76 24.36
CA SER A 346 -4.44 -0.64 24.79
C SER A 346 -3.87 0.12 25.99
N ASP A 347 -3.19 -0.57 26.91
CA ASP A 347 -2.54 0.07 28.07
C ASP A 347 -1.32 0.87 27.61
N GLY A 348 -0.58 0.36 26.62
CA GLY A 348 0.51 1.06 25.95
C GLY A 348 0.04 2.35 25.27
N VAL A 349 -1.09 2.33 24.56
CA VAL A 349 -1.67 3.56 23.99
C VAL A 349 -2.10 4.54 25.09
N ALA A 350 -2.65 4.04 26.20
CA ALA A 350 -3.04 4.90 27.31
C ALA A 350 -1.83 5.56 27.99
N ALA A 351 -0.74 4.82 28.21
CA ALA A 351 0.53 5.35 28.70
C ALA A 351 1.13 6.38 27.74
N LEU A 352 1.08 6.11 26.43
CA LEU A 352 1.59 7.02 25.40
C LEU A 352 0.89 8.37 25.41
N VAL A 353 -0.45 8.37 25.47
CA VAL A 353 -1.25 9.61 25.50
C VAL A 353 -1.05 10.39 26.80
N GLU A 354 -0.88 9.69 27.92
CA GLU A 354 -0.60 10.31 29.22
C GLU A 354 0.76 10.99 29.23
N ALA A 355 1.81 10.27 28.83
CA ALA A 355 3.19 10.73 28.95
C ALA A 355 3.61 11.67 27.81
N VAL A 356 3.02 11.54 26.62
CA VAL A 356 3.40 12.28 25.42
C VAL A 356 2.15 12.78 24.67
N PRO A 357 1.41 13.74 25.23
CA PRO A 357 0.12 14.20 24.70
C PRO A 357 0.21 14.88 23.32
N SER A 358 1.40 15.21 22.84
CA SER A 358 1.64 15.74 21.49
C SER A 358 1.47 14.68 20.39
N ILE A 359 1.55 13.39 20.73
CA ILE A 359 1.37 12.30 19.77
C ILE A 359 -0.08 12.32 19.26
N ASN A 360 -0.21 12.33 17.94
CA ASN A 360 -1.49 12.28 17.25
C ASN A 360 -1.57 11.11 16.24
N ALA A 361 -0.44 10.45 15.92
CA ALA A 361 -0.39 9.35 15.00
C ALA A 361 0.49 8.18 15.50
N ILE A 362 0.02 6.94 15.32
CA ILE A 362 0.79 5.72 15.56
C ILE A 362 1.12 5.07 14.21
N CYS A 363 2.42 4.88 13.98
CA CYS A 363 2.99 4.28 12.78
C CYS A 363 3.29 2.79 13.03
N GLY A 364 2.24 1.99 13.21
CA GLY A 364 2.34 0.53 13.40
C GLY A 364 2.54 -0.24 12.09
N SER A 365 2.07 -1.49 12.06
CA SER A 365 2.18 -2.36 10.87
C SER A 365 0.87 -2.49 10.10
N TYR A 366 0.96 -2.46 8.77
CA TYR A 366 -0.19 -2.67 7.87
C TYR A 366 -0.46 -4.17 7.62
N LEU A 367 0.61 -4.98 7.54
CA LEU A 367 0.54 -6.38 7.07
C LEU A 367 0.81 -7.43 8.15
N LEU A 368 1.46 -7.09 9.26
CA LEU A 368 1.69 -8.06 10.34
C LEU A 368 0.34 -8.42 10.98
N PRO A 369 -0.02 -9.71 11.12
CA PRO A 369 -1.42 -10.12 11.29
C PRO A 369 -1.99 -9.94 12.70
N ASP A 370 -1.17 -9.74 13.72
CA ASP A 370 -1.65 -9.76 15.11
C ASP A 370 -2.33 -8.44 15.52
N VAL A 371 -3.65 -8.38 15.34
CA VAL A 371 -4.48 -7.22 15.71
C VAL A 371 -4.40 -6.90 17.20
N GLY A 372 -4.23 -7.92 18.05
CA GLY A 372 -4.21 -7.81 19.51
C GLY A 372 -2.97 -7.08 20.03
N THR A 373 -1.91 -7.03 19.23
CA THR A 373 -0.66 -6.35 19.55
C THR A 373 -0.37 -5.18 18.60
N GLY A 374 -1.38 -4.59 17.96
CA GLY A 374 -1.15 -3.40 17.12
C GLY A 374 -0.83 -3.70 15.65
N GLY A 375 -0.90 -4.96 15.25
CA GLY A 375 -0.81 -5.40 13.86
C GLY A 375 -2.08 -5.14 13.05
N ALA A 376 -1.95 -5.39 11.74
CA ALA A 376 -2.99 -5.35 10.71
C ALA A 376 -3.84 -4.08 10.70
N ARG A 377 -3.28 -2.96 11.15
CA ARG A 377 -4.00 -1.69 11.26
C ARG A 377 -4.43 -1.18 9.89
N GLU A 378 -5.59 -0.54 9.85
CA GLU A 378 -6.08 0.20 8.68
C GLU A 378 -5.76 1.69 8.83
N TYR A 379 -5.79 2.45 7.74
CA TYR A 379 -5.71 3.91 7.83
C TYR A 379 -7.01 4.47 8.39
N GLY A 380 -6.91 5.29 9.44
CA GLY A 380 -8.08 5.87 10.10
C GLY A 380 -7.88 6.07 11.60
N PRO A 381 -8.97 6.25 12.36
CA PRO A 381 -8.92 6.36 13.81
C PRO A 381 -8.33 5.09 14.46
N GLU A 382 -7.30 5.25 15.29
CA GLU A 382 -6.64 4.14 15.98
C GLU A 382 -7.64 3.33 16.84
N PRO A 383 -7.72 1.99 16.67
CA PRO A 383 -8.63 1.13 17.43
C PRO A 383 -8.60 1.31 18.94
N TYR A 384 -7.43 1.43 19.56
CA TYR A 384 -7.33 1.57 21.02
C TYR A 384 -7.61 2.98 21.54
N ASN A 385 -7.48 4.01 20.69
CA ASN A 385 -7.86 5.38 21.03
C ASN A 385 -8.19 6.19 19.78
N LYS A 386 -9.49 6.43 19.55
CA LYS A 386 -10.00 7.10 18.34
C LYS A 386 -9.60 8.57 18.18
N LYS A 387 -8.98 9.19 19.20
CA LYS A 387 -8.39 10.53 19.08
C LYS A 387 -7.07 10.50 18.31
N LEU A 388 -6.36 9.36 18.36
CA LEU A 388 -5.15 9.12 17.57
C LEU A 388 -5.49 8.58 16.18
N PHE A 389 -4.54 8.74 15.28
CA PHE A 389 -4.63 8.27 13.90
C PHE A 389 -3.68 7.09 13.68
N ALA A 390 -4.17 6.01 13.09
CA ALA A 390 -3.34 4.90 12.64
C ALA A 390 -2.78 5.22 11.24
N LEU A 391 -1.45 5.34 11.15
CA LEU A 391 -0.70 5.48 9.90
C LEU A 391 0.23 4.27 9.70
N PRO A 392 -0.33 3.06 9.51
CA PRO A 392 0.46 1.84 9.42
C PRO A 392 1.39 1.82 8.20
N ARG A 393 2.49 1.10 8.38
CA ARG A 393 3.60 0.98 7.42
C ARG A 393 3.48 -0.32 6.66
N ALA A 394 3.45 -0.26 5.33
CA ALA A 394 3.17 -1.43 4.50
C ALA A 394 4.41 -2.09 3.91
N THR A 395 5.52 -1.35 3.78
CA THR A 395 6.74 -1.86 3.17
C THR A 395 7.97 -1.48 3.98
N TRP A 396 9.06 -2.23 3.81
CA TRP A 396 10.26 -2.07 4.62
C TRP A 396 11.54 -2.39 3.84
N GLY A 397 12.68 -1.98 4.40
CA GLY A 397 14.02 -2.36 3.97
C GLY A 397 14.46 -1.71 2.65
N TYR A 398 15.60 -2.13 2.13
CA TYR A 398 16.30 -1.38 1.08
C TYR A 398 15.81 -1.70 -0.35
N GLY A 399 14.60 -2.24 -0.49
CA GLY A 399 13.98 -2.55 -1.79
C GLY A 399 14.55 -3.75 -2.56
N GLY A 400 15.61 -4.38 -2.07
CA GLY A 400 16.20 -5.59 -2.68
C GLY A 400 15.41 -6.88 -2.43
N ALA A 401 14.46 -6.88 -1.48
CA ALA A 401 13.63 -8.04 -1.16
C ALA A 401 12.50 -8.23 -2.19
N ILE A 402 12.27 -9.48 -2.58
CA ILE A 402 11.26 -9.87 -3.56
C ILE A 402 9.87 -9.47 -3.05
N GLY A 403 9.06 -8.85 -3.91
CA GLY A 403 7.68 -8.47 -3.59
C GLY A 403 7.51 -7.10 -2.91
N VAL A 404 8.57 -6.48 -2.37
CA VAL A 404 8.45 -5.15 -1.71
C VAL A 404 7.89 -4.10 -2.66
N LEU A 405 8.40 -4.04 -3.90
CA LEU A 405 7.85 -3.14 -4.92
C LEU A 405 6.39 -3.46 -5.25
N ALA A 406 6.02 -4.74 -5.38
CA ALA A 406 4.64 -5.13 -5.69
C ALA A 406 3.67 -4.73 -4.57
N THR A 407 4.07 -4.90 -3.31
CA THR A 407 3.30 -4.42 -2.15
C THR A 407 3.20 -2.89 -2.15
N ALA A 408 4.30 -2.18 -2.43
CA ALA A 408 4.32 -0.72 -2.45
C ALA A 408 3.37 -0.16 -3.50
N VAL A 409 3.43 -0.67 -4.74
CA VAL A 409 2.55 -0.19 -5.81
C VAL A 409 1.09 -0.60 -5.59
N SER A 410 0.85 -1.76 -4.96
CA SER A 410 -0.50 -2.18 -4.55
C SER A 410 -1.10 -1.22 -3.52
N GLN A 411 -0.30 -0.77 -2.56
CA GLN A 411 -0.73 0.22 -1.58
C GLN A 411 -1.10 1.56 -2.24
N VAL A 412 -0.27 2.05 -3.16
CA VAL A 412 -0.55 3.30 -3.90
C VAL A 412 -1.80 3.14 -4.76
N ALA A 413 -1.95 2.00 -5.46
CA ALA A 413 -3.13 1.72 -6.28
C ALA A 413 -4.41 1.58 -5.46
N ALA A 414 -4.32 1.14 -4.20
CA ALA A 414 -5.47 1.03 -3.31
C ALA A 414 -5.89 2.41 -2.75
N THR A 415 -4.95 3.19 -2.23
CA THR A 415 -5.28 4.35 -1.37
C THR A 415 -4.66 5.67 -1.82
N GLY A 416 -3.71 5.63 -2.76
CA GLY A 416 -2.84 6.76 -3.05
C GLY A 416 -1.81 7.05 -1.95
N VAL A 417 -1.56 6.10 -1.05
CA VAL A 417 -0.56 6.17 0.02
C VAL A 417 0.59 5.23 -0.29
N TRP A 418 1.81 5.69 -0.02
CA TRP A 418 2.98 4.84 0.13
C TRP A 418 3.58 5.08 1.51
N SER A 419 3.75 4.02 2.31
CA SER A 419 4.44 4.08 3.59
C SER A 419 5.55 3.04 3.68
N HIS A 420 6.76 3.51 3.95
CA HIS A 420 7.96 2.70 3.89
C HIS A 420 8.96 3.07 4.98
N PHE A 421 9.57 2.08 5.62
CA PHE A 421 10.55 2.29 6.68
C PHE A 421 11.85 1.49 6.47
N LEU A 422 12.94 2.04 7.00
CA LEU A 422 14.26 1.43 7.03
C LEU A 422 14.70 1.23 8.48
N HIS A 423 15.57 0.25 8.70
CA HIS A 423 16.40 0.24 9.90
C HIS A 423 17.88 0.38 9.51
N PRO A 424 18.67 1.16 10.27
CA PRO A 424 20.12 1.19 10.10
C PRO A 424 20.74 -0.20 10.31
N ASP A 425 20.28 -0.93 11.32
CA ASP A 425 20.84 -2.20 11.77
C ASP A 425 20.51 -3.40 10.85
N ASP A 426 19.66 -3.22 9.83
CA ASP A 426 19.47 -4.19 8.73
C ASP A 426 20.82 -4.60 8.13
N LEU A 427 21.80 -3.68 8.06
CA LEU A 427 23.14 -3.95 7.53
C LEU A 427 23.86 -5.06 8.33
N GLU A 428 23.63 -5.10 9.64
CA GLU A 428 24.27 -6.03 10.57
C GLU A 428 23.51 -7.36 10.68
N ASP A 429 22.21 -7.38 10.36
CA ASP A 429 21.37 -8.59 10.39
C ASP A 429 21.57 -9.47 9.14
N LYS A 430 22.81 -9.96 8.97
CA LYS A 430 23.25 -10.85 7.90
C LYS A 430 23.48 -12.29 8.39
N PRO A 431 23.47 -13.30 7.51
CA PRO A 431 23.74 -14.68 7.87
C PRO A 431 25.19 -14.89 8.31
N LEU A 432 25.43 -15.89 9.16
CA LEU A 432 26.80 -16.38 9.41
C LEU A 432 27.35 -17.11 8.16
N PRO A 433 28.68 -17.24 8.00
CA PRO A 433 29.26 -18.11 6.98
C PRO A 433 28.66 -19.53 7.08
N GLY A 434 28.06 -20.00 5.98
CA GLY A 434 27.42 -21.32 5.90
C GLY A 434 25.93 -21.35 6.25
N GLU A 435 25.32 -20.25 6.69
CA GLU A 435 23.88 -20.18 6.94
C GLU A 435 23.07 -19.80 5.69
N LEU A 436 21.84 -20.34 5.61
CA LEU A 436 20.87 -20.04 4.54
C LEU A 436 20.21 -18.66 4.68
N GLY A 437 20.50 -17.93 5.77
CA GLY A 437 19.98 -16.59 6.02
C GLY A 437 18.48 -16.51 6.27
N ILE A 438 17.84 -17.62 6.63
CA ILE A 438 16.40 -17.65 6.92
C ILE A 438 16.12 -16.76 8.14
N GLY A 439 15.15 -15.85 8.02
CA GLY A 439 14.78 -14.89 9.07
C GLY A 439 15.70 -13.67 9.19
N ARG A 440 16.76 -13.55 8.40
CA ARG A 440 17.66 -12.39 8.37
C ARG A 440 17.11 -11.29 7.46
N ARG A 441 17.15 -10.03 7.89
CA ARG A 441 16.75 -8.87 7.06
C ARG A 441 17.73 -8.62 5.91
N ASN A 442 19.02 -8.82 6.12
CA ASN A 442 20.05 -8.82 5.06
C ASN A 442 20.44 -10.25 4.68
N ARG A 443 19.46 -11.03 4.23
CA ARG A 443 19.62 -12.47 3.89
C ARG A 443 20.76 -12.79 2.94
N SER A 444 21.10 -11.87 2.03
CA SER A 444 22.17 -12.08 1.05
C SER A 444 23.55 -11.59 1.53
N GLY A 445 23.66 -11.09 2.76
CA GLY A 445 24.90 -10.54 3.32
C GLY A 445 25.46 -9.37 2.52
N GLN A 446 24.59 -8.54 1.94
CA GLN A 446 24.99 -7.40 1.14
C GLN A 446 25.84 -6.40 1.94
N SER A 447 26.81 -5.78 1.26
CA SER A 447 27.52 -4.61 1.80
C SER A 447 26.62 -3.36 1.78
N TRP A 448 27.00 -2.32 2.53
CA TRP A 448 26.33 -1.02 2.47
C TRP A 448 26.22 -0.46 1.04
N ARG A 449 27.26 -0.64 0.22
CA ARG A 449 27.24 -0.19 -1.17
C ARG A 449 26.11 -0.86 -1.97
N GLY A 450 25.87 -2.15 -1.75
CA GLY A 450 24.80 -2.92 -2.39
C GLY A 450 23.42 -2.47 -1.91
N MET A 451 23.21 -2.42 -0.59
CA MET A 451 21.94 -1.97 -0.01
C MET A 451 21.58 -0.54 -0.40
N ARG A 452 22.55 0.38 -0.39
CA ARG A 452 22.36 1.77 -0.85
C ARG A 452 21.99 1.84 -2.34
N HIS A 453 22.59 0.99 -3.17
CA HIS A 453 22.26 0.91 -4.60
C HIS A 453 20.83 0.39 -4.79
N ASP A 454 20.43 -0.67 -4.09
CA ASP A 454 19.08 -1.21 -4.13
C ASP A 454 18.04 -0.18 -3.68
N LEU A 455 18.31 0.54 -2.59
CA LEU A 455 17.43 1.61 -2.12
C LEU A 455 17.30 2.72 -3.16
N SER A 456 18.41 3.13 -3.79
CA SER A 456 18.37 4.11 -4.87
C SER A 456 17.47 3.67 -6.02
N ARG A 457 17.62 2.42 -6.47
CA ARG A 457 16.80 1.84 -7.55
C ARG A 457 15.33 1.79 -7.15
N TYR A 458 15.04 1.36 -5.93
CA TYR A 458 13.67 1.25 -5.42
C TYR A 458 12.97 2.62 -5.33
N LEU A 459 13.63 3.63 -4.77
CA LEU A 459 13.09 5.00 -4.71
C LEU A 459 12.88 5.58 -6.12
N SER A 460 13.81 5.32 -7.05
CA SER A 460 13.65 5.70 -8.46
C SER A 460 12.46 5.01 -9.11
N GLU A 461 12.23 3.72 -8.86
CA GLU A 461 11.06 3.00 -9.36
C GLU A 461 9.75 3.57 -8.82
N MET A 462 9.69 3.89 -7.52
CA MET A 462 8.50 4.53 -6.93
C MET A 462 8.21 5.88 -7.58
N ARG A 463 9.24 6.73 -7.77
CA ARG A 463 9.09 8.03 -8.44
C ARG A 463 8.70 7.90 -9.91
N ARG A 464 9.28 6.93 -10.62
CA ARG A 464 9.00 6.69 -12.05
C ARG A 464 7.56 6.22 -12.26
N ARG A 465 7.06 5.32 -11.41
CA ARG A 465 5.70 4.76 -11.51
C ARG A 465 4.63 5.73 -11.03
N HIS A 466 4.94 6.57 -10.05
CA HIS A 466 4.00 7.51 -9.44
C HIS A 466 4.63 8.91 -9.34
N PRO A 467 4.89 9.59 -10.47
CA PRO A 467 5.55 10.89 -10.46
C PRO A 467 4.74 11.97 -9.73
N TRP A 468 3.41 11.80 -9.69
CA TRP A 468 2.46 12.65 -8.98
C TRP A 468 2.49 12.47 -7.45
N LEU A 469 3.11 11.40 -6.93
CA LEU A 469 3.06 11.06 -5.51
C LEU A 469 3.88 12.06 -4.67
N ARG A 470 3.21 12.75 -3.76
CA ARG A 470 3.80 13.78 -2.92
C ARG A 470 4.56 13.18 -1.75
N GLY A 471 5.85 13.47 -1.66
CA GLY A 471 6.63 13.21 -0.44
C GLY A 471 6.17 14.11 0.71
N CYS A 472 5.94 13.52 1.87
CA CYS A 472 5.48 14.18 3.09
C CYS A 472 6.35 13.77 4.26
N THR A 473 6.54 14.68 5.23
CA THR A 473 6.91 14.22 6.57
C THR A 473 5.79 13.34 7.14
N THR A 474 6.05 12.59 8.20
CA THR A 474 5.05 11.74 8.85
C THR A 474 3.88 12.56 9.39
N SER A 475 4.11 13.72 10.01
CA SER A 475 3.03 14.59 10.49
C SER A 475 2.17 15.13 9.35
N GLU A 476 2.81 15.60 8.27
CA GLU A 476 2.12 16.07 7.06
C GLU A 476 1.29 14.96 6.42
N GLY A 477 1.88 13.76 6.31
CA GLY A 477 1.24 12.58 5.75
C GLY A 477 0.03 12.13 6.57
N ALA A 478 0.15 12.09 7.91
CA ALA A 478 -0.95 11.78 8.81
C ALA A 478 -2.09 12.80 8.69
N ALA A 479 -1.77 14.10 8.69
CA ALA A 479 -2.76 15.17 8.55
C ALA A 479 -3.48 15.11 7.21
N ARG A 480 -2.74 14.97 6.10
CA ARG A 480 -3.29 14.88 4.74
C ARG A 480 -4.17 13.64 4.56
N LEU A 481 -3.71 12.49 5.03
CA LEU A 481 -4.49 11.25 4.92
C LEU A 481 -5.75 11.30 5.79
N LYS A 482 -5.66 11.82 7.02
CA LYS A 482 -6.82 12.03 7.88
C LYS A 482 -7.87 12.93 7.20
N ALA A 483 -7.44 14.05 6.63
CA ALA A 483 -8.32 14.95 5.90
C ALA A 483 -8.94 14.29 4.65
N HIS A 484 -8.15 13.52 3.89
CA HIS A 484 -8.64 12.79 2.73
C HIS A 484 -9.75 11.78 3.09
N LEU A 485 -9.54 11.01 4.15
CA LEU A 485 -10.48 9.99 4.62
C LEU A 485 -11.75 10.59 5.25
N SER A 486 -11.67 11.79 5.85
CA SER A 486 -12.83 12.49 6.41
C SER A 486 -13.58 13.36 5.39
N SER A 487 -13.10 13.44 4.16
CA SER A 487 -13.73 14.26 3.12
C SER A 487 -14.84 13.51 2.41
N GLU A 488 -15.88 14.27 2.05
CA GLU A 488 -16.93 13.84 1.14
C GLU A 488 -16.41 13.91 -0.29
N TRP A 489 -16.63 12.83 -1.04
CA TRP A 489 -16.24 12.73 -2.44
C TRP A 489 -17.46 12.35 -3.25
N ARG A 490 -17.69 13.06 -4.35
CA ARG A 490 -18.76 12.76 -5.29
C ARG A 490 -18.23 12.85 -6.71
N THR A 491 -18.57 11.87 -7.51
CA THR A 491 -18.30 11.87 -8.95
C THR A 491 -19.62 11.66 -9.66
N ASP A 492 -19.97 12.57 -10.56
CA ASP A 492 -21.11 12.41 -11.46
C ASP A 492 -20.58 12.27 -12.89
N ILE A 493 -21.07 11.26 -13.62
CA ILE A 493 -20.65 10.99 -15.00
C ILE A 493 -21.79 11.34 -15.94
N GLY A 494 -21.51 12.22 -16.90
CA GLY A 494 -22.36 12.50 -18.05
C GLY A 494 -21.79 11.93 -19.34
N GLU A 495 -22.53 12.08 -20.44
CA GLU A 495 -22.11 11.59 -21.76
C GLU A 495 -20.85 12.29 -22.29
N LYS A 496 -20.69 13.58 -21.96
CA LYS A 496 -19.63 14.45 -22.48
C LYS A 496 -18.75 15.07 -21.40
N SER A 497 -19.02 14.79 -20.13
CA SER A 497 -18.22 15.34 -19.04
C SER A 497 -18.27 14.48 -17.78
N VAL A 498 -17.27 14.65 -16.94
CA VAL A 498 -17.23 14.14 -15.57
C VAL A 498 -17.16 15.35 -14.65
N THR A 499 -18.02 15.37 -13.63
CA THR A 499 -17.94 16.35 -12.55
C THR A 499 -17.45 15.65 -11.30
N VAL A 500 -16.42 16.19 -10.67
CA VAL A 500 -15.89 15.70 -9.40
C VAL A 500 -16.04 16.78 -8.34
N THR A 501 -16.60 16.44 -7.20
CA THR A 501 -16.69 17.28 -6.01
C THR A 501 -15.84 16.69 -4.90
N GLY A 502 -15.01 17.52 -4.29
CA GLY A 502 -14.11 17.14 -3.20
C GLY A 502 -13.42 18.35 -2.58
N PRO A 503 -12.53 18.15 -1.60
CA PRO A 503 -11.79 19.24 -0.98
C PRO A 503 -10.77 19.86 -1.95
N VAL A 504 -10.57 21.19 -1.86
CA VAL A 504 -9.48 21.89 -2.55
C VAL A 504 -8.13 21.28 -2.13
N GLY A 505 -7.23 21.05 -3.10
CA GLY A 505 -5.98 20.32 -2.92
C GLY A 505 -6.13 18.79 -2.90
N GLY A 506 -7.36 18.29 -3.01
CA GLY A 506 -7.68 16.88 -3.18
C GLY A 506 -7.18 16.34 -4.52
N THR A 507 -6.72 15.09 -4.53
CA THR A 507 -6.19 14.45 -5.75
C THR A 507 -7.15 13.39 -6.27
N ILE A 508 -7.37 13.36 -7.59
CA ILE A 508 -8.22 12.39 -8.27
C ILE A 508 -7.43 11.73 -9.40
N GLU A 509 -7.51 10.40 -9.49
CA GLU A 509 -7.11 9.65 -10.67
C GLU A 509 -8.32 9.41 -11.58
N LEU A 510 -8.29 10.02 -12.76
CA LEU A 510 -9.26 9.84 -13.82
C LEU A 510 -8.74 8.82 -14.83
N ARG A 511 -9.61 7.91 -15.26
CA ARG A 511 -9.31 6.95 -16.33
C ARG A 511 -10.50 6.83 -17.27
N ILE A 512 -10.22 6.79 -18.56
CA ILE A 512 -11.18 6.50 -19.63
C ILE A 512 -10.71 5.24 -20.34
N ASN A 513 -11.60 4.25 -20.50
CA ASN A 513 -11.35 3.03 -21.29
C ASN A 513 -12.20 3.05 -22.57
N GLY A 514 -11.62 2.67 -23.71
CA GLY A 514 -12.33 2.72 -25.01
C GLY A 514 -11.48 2.25 -26.17
N GLU A 515 -12.11 1.90 -27.30
CA GLU A 515 -11.41 1.69 -28.58
C GLU A 515 -12.29 2.23 -29.73
N PRO A 516 -11.93 3.39 -30.34
CA PRO A 516 -10.84 4.27 -29.95
C PRO A 516 -11.07 4.90 -28.56
N VAL A 517 -9.98 5.19 -27.82
CA VAL A 517 -10.09 5.77 -26.47
C VAL A 517 -10.49 7.23 -26.56
N SER A 518 -11.64 7.60 -25.98
CA SER A 518 -12.01 9.00 -25.80
C SER A 518 -10.93 9.78 -25.03
N GLY A 519 -10.70 11.03 -25.43
CA GLY A 519 -9.72 11.92 -24.81
C GLY A 519 -10.29 12.74 -23.67
N PHE A 520 -9.41 13.30 -22.84
CA PHE A 520 -9.76 14.39 -21.93
C PHE A 520 -9.74 15.71 -22.70
N GLY A 521 -10.82 16.50 -22.60
CA GLY A 521 -10.94 17.86 -23.12
C GLY A 521 -10.46 18.90 -22.11
N ALA A 522 -11.20 20.01 -21.99
CA ALA A 522 -10.89 21.01 -20.97
C ALA A 522 -11.11 20.44 -19.56
N ILE A 523 -10.22 20.81 -18.63
CA ILE A 523 -10.33 20.53 -17.20
C ILE A 523 -10.45 21.90 -16.51
N ARG A 524 -11.58 22.17 -15.88
CA ARG A 524 -11.86 23.41 -15.13
C ARG A 524 -11.93 23.10 -13.63
N GLY A 525 -11.46 24.00 -12.79
CA GLY A 525 -11.42 23.83 -11.33
C GLY A 525 -10.37 22.83 -10.83
N ALA A 526 -9.44 22.39 -11.68
CA ALA A 526 -8.36 21.49 -11.33
C ALA A 526 -7.16 21.61 -12.28
N LYS A 527 -5.97 21.27 -11.79
CA LYS A 527 -4.74 21.17 -12.59
C LYS A 527 -4.30 19.72 -12.76
N THR A 528 -3.66 19.41 -13.88
CA THR A 528 -3.08 18.07 -14.13
C THR A 528 -1.73 17.93 -13.44
N LEU A 529 -1.60 16.92 -12.57
CA LEU A 529 -0.34 16.51 -11.95
C LEU A 529 0.43 15.52 -12.82
N HIS A 530 -0.28 14.61 -13.48
CA HIS A 530 0.32 13.58 -14.32
C HIS A 530 -0.65 13.08 -15.40
N ALA A 531 -0.07 12.63 -16.51
CA ALA A 531 -0.77 12.09 -17.66
C ALA A 531 -0.09 10.80 -18.09
N ASP A 532 -0.91 9.77 -18.33
CA ASP A 532 -0.45 8.45 -18.76
C ASP A 532 -1.46 7.89 -19.78
N GLU A 533 -1.00 7.06 -20.70
CA GLU A 533 -1.84 6.40 -21.69
C GLU A 533 -1.26 5.03 -22.07
N GLY A 534 -2.16 4.10 -22.36
CA GLY A 534 -1.81 2.77 -22.79
C GLY A 534 -2.84 2.23 -23.78
N PRO A 535 -2.63 1.00 -24.28
CA PRO A 535 -3.59 0.35 -25.16
C PRO A 535 -4.98 0.31 -24.51
N GLY A 536 -5.96 0.95 -25.15
CA GLY A 536 -7.34 0.94 -24.69
C GLY A 536 -7.65 1.82 -23.47
N PHE A 537 -6.73 2.66 -22.98
CA PHE A 537 -7.04 3.63 -21.92
C PHE A 537 -6.21 4.93 -21.95
N ARG A 538 -6.77 5.99 -21.37
CA ARG A 538 -6.06 7.23 -21.03
C ARG A 538 -6.30 7.55 -19.57
N ARG A 539 -5.28 8.05 -18.88
CA ARG A 539 -5.30 8.37 -17.46
C ARG A 539 -4.78 9.78 -17.19
N ARG A 540 -5.38 10.45 -16.22
CA ARG A 540 -4.93 11.74 -15.68
C ARG A 540 -4.97 11.66 -14.16
N VAL A 541 -3.96 12.20 -13.51
CA VAL A 541 -4.02 12.51 -12.09
C VAL A 541 -4.13 14.02 -11.98
N ILE A 542 -5.19 14.50 -11.33
CA ILE A 542 -5.49 15.93 -11.19
C ILE A 542 -5.54 16.32 -9.72
N GLU A 543 -5.24 17.59 -9.43
CA GLU A 543 -5.44 18.21 -8.13
C GLU A 543 -6.52 19.29 -8.24
N LEU A 544 -7.51 19.22 -7.36
CA LEU A 544 -8.63 20.17 -7.31
C LEU A 544 -8.11 21.55 -6.86
N GLU A 545 -8.38 22.58 -7.66
CA GLU A 545 -8.12 23.99 -7.33
C GLU A 545 -9.39 24.66 -6.76
N GLU A 546 -10.54 24.11 -7.10
CA GLU A 546 -11.86 24.47 -6.58
C GLU A 546 -12.55 23.23 -6.00
N MET A 547 -13.62 23.40 -5.22
CA MET A 547 -14.35 22.24 -4.66
C MET A 547 -15.01 21.37 -5.74
N VAL A 548 -15.23 21.93 -6.94
CA VAL A 548 -15.86 21.25 -8.07
C VAL A 548 -14.93 21.38 -9.27
N ALA A 549 -14.62 20.25 -9.89
CA ALA A 549 -13.93 20.20 -11.16
C ALA A 549 -14.83 19.62 -12.24
N GLU A 550 -14.80 20.22 -13.42
CA GLU A 550 -15.50 19.74 -14.62
C GLU A 550 -14.46 19.30 -15.65
N ILE A 551 -14.61 18.06 -16.14
CA ILE A 551 -13.69 17.43 -17.07
C ILE A 551 -14.48 17.05 -18.32
N GLU A 552 -14.18 17.69 -19.45
CA GLU A 552 -14.79 17.34 -20.73
C GLU A 552 -14.26 16.00 -21.26
N LEU A 553 -15.15 15.20 -21.86
CA LEU A 553 -14.84 13.94 -22.54
C LEU A 553 -14.94 14.18 -24.05
N ARG A 554 -13.85 13.97 -24.78
CA ARG A 554 -13.81 14.10 -26.25
C ARG A 554 -13.93 12.73 -26.89
N GLN A 555 -14.95 12.51 -27.71
CA GLN A 555 -14.93 11.36 -28.61
C GLN A 555 -13.81 11.55 -29.64
N MET A 556 -12.97 10.54 -29.83
CA MET A 556 -12.04 10.54 -30.96
C MET A 556 -12.82 10.16 -32.21
N GLU A 557 -12.84 11.04 -33.21
CA GLU A 557 -13.34 10.71 -34.54
C GLU A 557 -12.49 9.55 -35.10
N ARG A 558 -13.14 8.51 -35.63
CA ARG A 558 -12.43 7.47 -36.37
C ARG A 558 -11.83 8.13 -37.61
N VAL A 559 -10.50 8.16 -37.69
CA VAL A 559 -9.83 8.41 -38.97
C VAL A 559 -10.28 7.26 -39.89
N SER A 560 -10.97 7.62 -40.97
CA SER A 560 -11.58 6.69 -41.93
C SER A 560 -10.54 5.97 -42.77
#